data_AF-A0A1A7XMM8-F1
#
_entry.id   AF-A0A1A7XMM8-F1
#
_cell.length_a   1.000
_cell.length_b   1.000
_cell.length_c   1.000
_cell.angle_alpha   90.00
_cell.angle_beta   90.00
_cell.angle_gamma   90.00
#
_symmetry.space_group_name_H-M   'P 1'
#
loop_
_entity.id
_entity.type
_entity.pdbx_description
1 polymer ?
#
loop_
_entity_poly.entity_id
_entity_poly.type
_entity_poly.pdbx_seq_one_letter_code
_entity_poly.pdbx_strand_id
1 'polypeptide(L)'
;VIGFFSQRLEQAGSDLSVERVQEVIMKGAQALPKDRLKKFPELKFKYVEEDQPEDFFIPYVWSLVFNSAVGLYWSPHGIELFSMDSG
;
A
#
# COMPACT_ATOMS: atom_id res chain seq x y z
N VAL A 1 -20.46 -10.57 -6.06
CA VAL A 1 -19.69 -11.67 -6.65
C VAL A 1 -19.74 -12.91 -5.76
N ILE A 2 -19.20 -12.87 -4.53
CA ILE A 2 -19.18 -14.04 -3.63
C ILE A 2 -20.58 -14.65 -3.46
N GLY A 3 -21.58 -13.87 -3.06
CA GLY A 3 -22.95 -14.38 -2.88
C GLY A 3 -23.58 -15.03 -4.13
N PHE A 4 -23.20 -14.60 -5.34
CA PHE A 4 -23.68 -15.20 -6.59
C PHE A 4 -23.16 -16.63 -6.80
N PHE A 5 -21.91 -16.88 -6.38
CA PHE A 5 -21.29 -18.21 -6.45
C PHE A 5 -21.69 -19.07 -5.26
N SER A 6 -21.80 -18.51 -4.06
CA SER A 6 -22.29 -19.21 -2.86
C SER A 6 -23.68 -19.79 -3.09
N GLN A 7 -24.63 -19.01 -3.62
CA GLN A 7 -25.98 -19.49 -3.93
C GLN A 7 -25.99 -20.66 -4.92
N ARG A 8 -25.10 -20.65 -5.92
CA ARG A 8 -25.01 -21.73 -6.92
C ARG A 8 -24.37 -22.99 -6.36
N LEU A 9 -23.41 -22.84 -5.45
CA LEU A 9 -22.80 -23.97 -4.75
C LEU A 9 -23.82 -24.60 -3.79
N GLU A 10 -24.60 -23.80 -3.06
CA GLU A 10 -25.71 -24.30 -2.22
C GLU A 10 -26.75 -25.06 -3.05
N GLN A 11 -27.11 -24.57 -4.24
CA GLN A 11 -28.01 -25.26 -5.16
C GLN A 11 -27.44 -26.56 -5.74
N ALA A 12 -26.12 -26.70 -5.77
CA ALA A 12 -25.46 -27.89 -6.28
C ALA A 12 -25.45 -29.05 -5.28
N GLY A 13 -25.71 -28.80 -3.99
CA GLY A 13 -25.80 -29.79 -2.92
C GLY A 13 -24.68 -29.68 -1.86
N SER A 14 -24.77 -30.49 -0.80
CA SER A 14 -23.90 -30.41 0.38
C SER A 14 -22.63 -31.27 0.32
N ASP A 15 -22.47 -32.15 -0.67
CA ASP A 15 -21.35 -33.09 -0.78
C ASP A 15 -20.76 -33.04 -2.20
N LEU A 16 -20.10 -31.92 -2.50
CA LEU A 16 -19.57 -31.61 -3.82
C LEU A 16 -18.11 -32.04 -3.92
N SER A 17 -17.80 -32.89 -4.90
CA SER A 17 -16.41 -33.16 -5.28
C SER A 17 -15.75 -31.88 -5.82
N VAL A 18 -14.41 -31.85 -5.83
CA VAL A 18 -13.63 -30.71 -6.34
C VAL A 18 -13.98 -30.44 -7.81
N GLU A 19 -14.11 -31.49 -8.61
CA GLU A 19 -14.48 -31.41 -10.03
C GLU A 19 -15.85 -30.76 -10.18
N ARG A 20 -16.80 -31.13 -9.32
CA ARG A 20 -18.14 -30.57 -9.34
C ARG A 20 -18.16 -29.10 -8.93
N VAL A 21 -17.40 -28.72 -7.91
CA VAL A 21 -17.24 -27.31 -7.52
C VAL A 21 -16.65 -26.50 -8.67
N GLN A 22 -15.62 -27.02 -9.33
CA GLN A 22 -14.99 -26.36 -10.47
C GLN A 22 -15.97 -26.17 -11.63
N GLU A 23 -16.76 -27.18 -11.98
CA GLU A 23 -17.81 -27.07 -13.01
C GLU A 23 -18.83 -25.97 -12.68
N VAL A 24 -19.28 -25.91 -11.43
CA VAL A 24 -20.26 -24.91 -10.96
C VAL A 24 -19.67 -23.50 -11.06
N ILE A 25 -18.40 -23.32 -10.67
CA ILE A 25 -17.70 -22.04 -10.79
C ILE A 25 -17.54 -21.65 -12.25
N MET A 26 -17.11 -22.56 -13.14
CA MET A 26 -16.94 -22.26 -14.57
C MET A 26 -18.25 -21.84 -15.23
N LYS A 27 -19.34 -22.57 -14.98
CA LYS A 27 -20.68 -22.20 -15.48
C LYS A 27 -21.16 -20.88 -14.88
N GLY A 28 -20.94 -20.68 -13.58
CA GLY A 28 -21.27 -19.43 -12.89
C GLY A 28 -20.53 -18.22 -13.46
N ALA A 29 -19.24 -18.36 -13.79
CA ALA A 29 -18.43 -17.28 -14.33
C ALA A 29 -18.93 -16.80 -15.71
N GLN A 30 -19.40 -17.73 -16.56
CA GLN A 30 -20.03 -17.40 -17.85
C GLN A 30 -21.38 -16.70 -17.68
N ALA A 31 -22.16 -17.12 -16.68
CA ALA A 31 -23.49 -16.55 -16.39
C ALA A 31 -23.45 -15.31 -15.47
N LEU A 32 -22.26 -14.85 -15.05
CA LEU A 32 -22.11 -13.73 -14.13
C LEU A 32 -22.54 -12.43 -14.85
N PRO A 33 -23.56 -11.71 -14.34
CA PRO A 33 -24.02 -10.47 -14.95
C PRO A 33 -22.98 -9.36 -14.72
N LYS A 34 -22.10 -9.18 -15.71
CA LYS A 34 -20.97 -8.24 -15.66
C LYS A 34 -21.44 -6.79 -15.54
N ASP A 35 -22.61 -6.49 -16.09
CA ASP A 35 -23.31 -5.21 -16.03
C ASP A 35 -23.76 -4.83 -14.60
N ARG A 36 -24.04 -5.83 -13.76
CA ARG A 36 -24.42 -5.63 -12.35
C ARG A 36 -23.23 -5.55 -11.40
N LEU A 37 -22.00 -5.67 -11.91
CA LEU A 37 -20.80 -5.50 -11.11
C LEU A 37 -20.62 -4.01 -10.80
N LYS A 38 -20.63 -3.68 -9.50
CA LYS A 38 -20.28 -2.35 -9.03
C LYS A 38 -18.89 -2.02 -9.57
N LYS A 39 -18.79 -0.96 -10.37
CA LYS A 39 -17.48 -0.42 -10.78
C LYS A 39 -16.71 -0.09 -9.51
N PHE A 40 -15.49 -0.59 -9.42
CA PHE A 40 -14.59 -0.12 -8.37
C PHE A 40 -14.45 1.39 -8.51
N PRO A 41 -14.43 2.14 -7.39
CA PRO A 41 -14.07 3.54 -7.45
C PRO A 41 -12.72 3.65 -8.14
N GLU A 42 -12.55 4.71 -8.94
CA GLU A 42 -11.27 5.00 -9.53
C GLU A 42 -10.24 5.12 -8.41
N LEU A 43 -9.17 4.33 -8.49
CA LEU A 43 -8.13 4.31 -7.48
C LEU A 43 -7.32 5.60 -7.64
N LYS A 44 -7.63 6.59 -6.80
CA LYS A 44 -6.93 7.88 -6.79
C LYS A 44 -5.75 7.78 -5.85
N PHE A 45 -4.56 7.62 -6.42
CA PHE A 45 -3.32 7.88 -5.71
C PHE A 45 -3.14 9.40 -5.67
N LYS A 46 -3.24 9.99 -4.47
CA LYS A 46 -2.83 11.38 -4.24
C LYS A 46 -1.46 11.34 -3.58
N TYR A 47 -0.52 12.12 -4.09
CA TYR A 47 0.67 12.44 -3.32
C TYR A 47 0.22 13.21 -2.09
N VAL A 48 0.38 12.59 -0.92
CA VAL A 48 0.17 13.27 0.35
C VAL A 48 1.50 13.92 0.67
N GLU A 49 1.56 15.24 0.50
CA GLU A 49 2.62 16.04 1.11
C GLU A 49 2.51 15.85 2.62
N GLU A 50 3.62 15.53 3.28
CA GLU A 50 3.68 15.53 4.73
C GLU A 50 3.52 16.98 5.20
N ASP A 51 2.68 17.22 6.22
CA ASP A 51 2.37 18.59 6.66
C ASP A 51 3.58 19.31 7.28
N GLN A 52 4.54 18.54 7.82
CA GLN A 52 5.75 19.05 8.47
C GLN A 52 6.98 18.25 8.03
N PRO A 53 7.41 18.39 6.77
CA PRO A 53 8.56 17.66 6.27
C PRO A 53 9.85 18.05 7.01
N GLU A 54 9.90 19.24 7.62
CA GLU A 54 11.01 19.73 8.42
C GLU A 54 11.30 18.91 9.67
N ASP A 55 10.28 18.30 10.29
CA ASP A 55 10.47 17.60 11.56
C ASP A 55 11.16 16.24 11.38
N PHE A 56 10.99 15.63 10.20
CA PHE A 56 11.56 14.32 9.89
C PHE A 56 12.64 14.38 8.82
N PHE A 57 12.34 14.98 7.66
CA PHE A 57 13.22 14.88 6.50
C PHE A 57 14.46 15.77 6.64
N ILE A 58 14.35 16.97 7.25
CA ILE A 58 15.52 17.85 7.42
C ILE A 58 16.56 17.20 8.35
N PRO A 59 16.23 16.75 9.58
CA PRO A 59 17.17 16.04 10.43
C PRO A 59 17.76 14.79 9.76
N TYR A 60 16.93 14.02 9.06
CA TYR A 60 17.37 12.80 8.39
C TYR A 60 18.37 13.08 7.26
N VAL A 61 18.09 14.05 6.39
CA VAL A 61 19.01 14.43 5.31
C VAL A 61 20.34 14.87 5.91
N TRP A 62 20.34 15.74 6.92
CA TRP A 62 21.58 16.15 7.59
C TRP A 62 22.33 14.97 8.23
N SER A 63 21.62 14.00 8.81
CA SER A 63 22.25 12.79 9.32
C SER A 63 22.92 11.97 8.20
N LEU A 64 22.32 11.88 7.02
CA LEU A 64 22.91 11.17 5.89
C LEU A 64 24.15 11.90 5.37
N VAL A 65 24.07 13.22 5.26
CA VAL A 65 25.24 14.00 4.83
C VAL A 65 26.37 13.87 5.85
N PHE A 66 26.07 13.97 7.14
CA PHE A 66 27.07 13.81 8.20
C PHE A 66 27.72 12.41 8.21
N ASN A 67 26.91 11.35 8.09
CA ASN A 67 27.39 9.97 8.22
C ASN A 67 27.91 9.35 6.92
N SER A 68 27.47 9.83 5.75
CA SER A 68 27.63 9.13 4.48
C SER A 68 28.13 9.98 3.33
N ALA A 69 28.37 11.29 3.51
CA ALA A 69 28.91 12.12 2.44
C ALA A 69 30.41 11.86 2.21
N VAL A 70 30.68 10.76 1.51
CA VAL A 70 31.99 10.49 0.92
C VAL A 70 32.24 11.57 -0.14
N GLY A 71 33.25 12.41 0.09
CA GLY A 71 33.66 13.49 -0.82
C GLY A 71 33.41 14.90 -0.31
N LEU A 72 32.73 15.06 0.83
CA LEU A 72 32.62 16.33 1.53
C LEU A 72 33.69 16.39 2.64
N TYR A 73 34.72 17.23 2.46
CA TYR A 73 35.80 17.44 3.45
C TYR A 73 35.31 18.34 4.60
N TRP A 74 34.37 17.84 5.40
CA TRP A 74 33.81 18.60 6.51
C TRP A 74 34.46 18.12 7.80
N SER A 75 34.96 19.05 8.61
CA SER A 75 35.47 18.73 9.94
C SER A 75 34.33 18.81 10.96
N PRO A 76 33.94 17.71 11.61
CA PRO A 76 32.91 17.74 12.64
C PRO A 76 33.24 18.71 13.79
N HIS A 77 34.52 18.93 14.06
CA HIS A 77 35.01 19.84 15.10
C HIS A 77 34.82 21.32 14.77
N GLY A 78 34.50 21.66 13.51
CA GLY A 78 34.19 23.03 13.09
C GLY A 78 32.70 23.32 12.99
N ILE A 79 31.84 22.35 13.32
CA ILE A 79 30.38 22.49 13.26
C ILE A 79 29.87 22.79 14.67
N GLU A 80 29.61 24.06 14.95
CA GLU A 80 28.92 24.48 16.17
C GLU A 80 27.40 24.44 15.92
N LEU A 81 26.75 23.33 16.32
CA LEU A 81 25.31 23.15 16.11
C LEU A 81 24.47 24.03 17.05
N PHE A 82 25.00 24.36 18.22
CA PHE A 82 24.34 25.19 19.23
C PHE A 82 25.40 26.09 19.88
N SER A 83 25.21 27.41 19.82
CA SER A 83 26.08 28.35 20.54
C SER A 83 25.86 28.21 22.04
N MET A 84 26.94 28.15 22.83
CA MET A 84 26.86 27.98 24.29
C MET A 84 26.29 29.20 25.03
N ASP A 85 26.04 30.33 24.34
CA ASP A 85 25.66 31.61 24.96
C ASP A 85 24.15 31.87 25.02
N SER A 86 23.32 30.82 24.98
CA SER A 86 21.86 30.95 25.22
C SER A 86 21.53 30.59 26.68
N GLY A 87 21.96 31.43 27.62
CA GLY A 87 21.68 31.33 29.06
C GLY A 87 21.17 32.65 29.63
#